data_AF-A0A1I7KTY1-F1
#
_entry.id   AF-A0A1I7KTY1-F1
#
_cell.length_a   1.000
_cell.length_b   1.000
_cell.length_c   1.000
_cell.angle_alpha   90.00
_cell.angle_beta   90.00
_cell.angle_gamma   90.00
#
_symmetry.space_group_name_H-M   'P 1'
#
loop_
_entity.id
_entity.type
_entity.pdbx_description
1 polymer ?
#
loop_
_entity_poly.entity_id
_entity_poly.type
_entity_poly.pdbx_seq_one_letter_code
_entity_poly.pdbx_strand_id
1 'polypeptide(L)'
;MEMEGNWKKDEEGYMTFYPSELQRVYEAVTTKYHQVYNGYLDEFDDEDEAHYKALHDGYEMILDYKTINGKEEFATTYKTPQYVVDMWYEVDEVTEKRIYDRGFIRISSK
;
A
#
# COMPACT_ATOMS: atom_id res chain seq x y z
N MET A 1 -6.81 -13.27 8.32
CA MET A 1 -5.34 -13.23 8.46
C MET A 1 -4.94 -11.78 8.64
N GLU A 2 -4.10 -11.49 9.63
CA GLU A 2 -3.55 -10.16 9.85
C GLU A 2 -2.05 -10.29 10.08
N MET A 3 -1.26 -9.46 9.40
CA MET A 3 0.19 -9.40 9.53
C MET A 3 0.61 -7.94 9.64
N GLU A 4 1.58 -7.67 10.49
CA GLU A 4 2.13 -6.34 10.69
C GLU A 4 3.64 -6.41 10.79
N GLY A 5 4.29 -5.29 10.45
CA GLY A 5 5.73 -5.19 10.56
C GLY A 5 6.24 -3.90 9.99
N ASN A 6 7.49 -3.93 9.55
CA ASN A 6 8.20 -2.76 9.09
C ASN A 6 8.70 -2.96 7.67
N TRP A 7 8.87 -1.85 6.97
CA TRP A 7 9.55 -1.81 5.68
C TRP A 7 10.71 -0.82 5.76
N LYS A 8 11.76 -1.07 4.98
CA LYS A 8 12.91 -0.18 4.83
C LYS A 8 13.37 -0.16 3.38
N LYS A 9 13.66 1.04 2.88
CA LYS A 9 14.24 1.32 1.59
C LYS A 9 15.76 1.46 1.71
N ASP A 10 16.51 0.85 0.80
CA ASP A 10 17.96 1.04 0.71
C ASP A 10 18.34 2.23 -0.20
N GLU A 11 19.65 2.46 -0.38
CA GLU A 11 20.19 3.56 -1.18
C GLU A 11 19.86 3.43 -2.67
N GLU A 12 19.65 2.21 -3.18
CA GLU A 12 19.27 1.93 -4.57
C GLU A 12 17.75 2.00 -4.78
N GLY A 13 17.00 2.02 -3.67
CA GLY A 13 15.56 2.20 -3.63
C GLY A 13 14.77 0.91 -3.51
N TYR A 14 15.42 -0.22 -3.24
CA TYR A 14 14.76 -1.49 -2.99
C TYR A 14 14.15 -1.53 -1.60
N MET A 15 12.95 -2.10 -1.50
CA MET A 15 12.22 -2.24 -0.25
C MET A 15 12.43 -3.64 0.34
N THR A 16 12.77 -3.68 1.62
CA THR A 16 12.87 -4.89 2.42
C THR A 16 11.84 -4.85 3.54
N PHE A 17 11.29 -6.00 3.91
CA PHE A 17 10.21 -6.11 4.88
C PHE A 17 10.57 -7.06 6.02
N TYR A 18 10.07 -6.75 7.22
CA TYR A 18 10.21 -7.61 8.38
C TYR A 18 8.87 -7.76 9.12
N PRO A 19 8.35 -8.99 9.29
CA PRO A 19 8.91 -10.26 8.82
C PRO A 19 8.88 -10.39 7.28
N SER A 20 9.73 -11.27 6.73
CA SER A 20 9.95 -11.42 5.27
C SER A 20 8.70 -11.83 4.48
N GLU A 21 7.74 -12.45 5.16
CA GLU A 21 6.46 -12.91 4.64
C GLU A 21 5.59 -11.75 4.16
N LEU A 22 5.74 -10.57 4.78
CA LEU A 22 5.06 -9.35 4.36
C LEU A 22 5.43 -8.95 2.94
N GLN A 23 6.71 -9.13 2.55
CA GLN A 23 7.17 -8.77 1.22
C GLN A 23 6.38 -9.52 0.14
N ARG A 24 6.22 -10.84 0.31
CA ARG A 24 5.50 -11.67 -0.67
C ARG A 24 4.06 -11.24 -0.84
N VAL A 25 3.38 -10.91 0.26
CA VAL A 25 1.97 -10.51 0.21
C VAL A 25 1.83 -9.09 -0.31
N TYR A 26 2.71 -8.17 0.08
CA TYR A 26 2.81 -6.83 -0.49
C TYR A 26 2.99 -6.87 -2.01
N GLU A 27 3.99 -7.61 -2.49
CA GLU A 27 4.28 -7.76 -3.92
C GLU A 27 3.09 -8.39 -4.66
N ALA A 28 2.46 -9.42 -4.11
CA ALA A 28 1.29 -10.05 -4.73
C ALA A 28 0.10 -9.09 -4.84
N VAL A 29 -0.18 -8.32 -3.78
CA VAL A 29 -1.30 -7.35 -3.74
C VAL A 29 -1.04 -6.19 -4.71
N THR A 30 0.13 -5.58 -4.63
CA THR A 30 0.49 -4.42 -5.48
C THR A 30 0.61 -4.82 -6.95
N THR A 31 1.23 -5.95 -7.25
CA THR A 31 1.30 -6.48 -8.62
C THR A 31 -0.10 -6.73 -9.17
N LYS A 32 -0.99 -7.34 -8.38
CA LYS A 32 -2.35 -7.62 -8.84
C LYS A 32 -3.15 -6.34 -9.07
N TYR A 33 -3.03 -5.35 -8.17
CA TYR A 33 -3.62 -4.03 -8.35
C TYR A 33 -3.15 -3.38 -9.67
N HIS A 34 -1.84 -3.28 -9.88
CA HIS A 34 -1.29 -2.65 -11.09
C HIS A 34 -1.65 -3.40 -12.36
N GLN A 35 -1.67 -4.74 -12.34
CA GLN A 35 -2.10 -5.54 -13.49
C GLN A 35 -3.55 -5.26 -13.87
N VAL A 36 -4.47 -5.18 -12.90
CA VAL A 36 -5.89 -4.91 -13.19
C VAL A 36 -6.09 -3.46 -13.64
N TYR A 37 -5.50 -2.50 -12.91
CA TYR A 37 -5.61 -1.09 -13.26
C TYR A 37 -5.05 -0.80 -14.66
N ASN A 38 -3.86 -1.29 -14.98
CA ASN A 38 -3.25 -1.10 -16.30
C ASN A 38 -4.04 -1.82 -17.39
N GLY A 39 -4.62 -3.00 -17.09
CA GLY A 39 -5.50 -3.69 -18.03
C GLY A 39 -6.72 -2.84 -18.41
N TYR A 40 -7.31 -2.14 -17.43
CA TYR A 40 -8.39 -1.18 -17.70
C TYR A 40 -7.91 0.08 -18.39
N LEU A 41 -6.73 0.59 -18.04
CA LEU A 41 -6.15 1.74 -18.72
C LEU A 41 -5.92 1.45 -20.22
N ASP A 42 -5.42 0.25 -20.54
CA ASP A 42 -5.21 -0.20 -21.92
C ASP A 42 -6.52 -0.43 -22.67
N GLU A 43 -7.60 -0.84 -21.99
CA GLU A 43 -8.92 -1.12 -22.59
C GLU A 43 -9.70 0.17 -22.90
N PHE A 44 -9.73 1.11 -21.95
CA PHE A 44 -10.55 2.32 -22.04
C PHE A 44 -9.80 3.53 -22.60
N ASP A 45 -8.46 3.53 -22.55
CA ASP A 45 -7.60 4.68 -22.92
C ASP A 45 -8.01 5.97 -22.18
N ASP A 46 -8.57 5.81 -20.97
CA ASP A 46 -9.07 6.88 -20.12
C ASP A 46 -8.82 6.52 -18.65
N GLU A 47 -8.09 7.40 -17.94
CA GLU A 47 -7.68 7.17 -16.56
C GLU A 47 -8.86 7.15 -15.58
N ASP A 48 -9.89 7.95 -15.82
CA ASP A 48 -11.06 8.05 -14.95
C ASP A 48 -11.94 6.80 -15.09
N GLU A 49 -12.20 6.35 -16.33
CA GLU A 49 -12.94 5.13 -16.58
C GLU A 49 -12.19 3.91 -16.04
N ALA A 50 -10.87 3.82 -16.27
CA ALA A 50 -10.03 2.76 -15.70
C ALA A 50 -10.05 2.76 -14.16
N HIS A 51 -10.00 3.93 -13.54
CA HIS A 51 -10.13 4.08 -12.09
C HIS A 51 -11.49 3.57 -11.60
N TYR A 52 -12.60 4.00 -12.19
CA TYR A 52 -13.93 3.57 -11.76
C TYR A 52 -14.16 2.08 -11.95
N LYS A 53 -13.60 1.48 -13.02
CA LYS A 53 -13.68 0.04 -13.27
C LYS A 53 -12.85 -0.76 -12.26
N ALA A 54 -11.62 -0.35 -12.00
CA ALA A 54 -10.80 -0.95 -10.95
C ALA A 54 -11.48 -0.87 -9.59
N LEU A 55 -12.04 0.29 -9.24
CA LEU A 55 -12.76 0.52 -7.99
C LEU A 55 -14.00 -0.37 -7.88
N HIS A 56 -14.78 -0.47 -8.97
CA HIS A 56 -15.96 -1.34 -9.03
C HIS A 56 -15.61 -2.81 -8.72
N ASP A 57 -14.46 -3.26 -9.23
CA ASP A 57 -13.93 -4.61 -9.01
C ASP A 57 -13.22 -4.79 -7.66
N GLY A 58 -13.20 -3.76 -6.81
CA GLY A 58 -12.61 -3.79 -5.48
C GLY A 58 -11.09 -3.57 -5.45
N TYR A 59 -10.52 -3.04 -6.53
CA TYR A 59 -9.12 -2.64 -6.65
C TYR A 59 -8.98 -1.13 -6.49
N GLU A 60 -8.19 -0.70 -5.52
CA GLU A 60 -8.06 0.72 -5.20
C GLU A 60 -6.69 1.01 -4.60
N MET A 61 -6.08 2.13 -4.98
CA MET A 61 -4.92 2.70 -4.29
C MET A 61 -5.33 4.06 -3.72
N ILE A 62 -5.21 4.24 -2.41
CA ILE A 62 -5.53 5.48 -1.70
C ILE A 62 -4.26 6.03 -1.07
N LEU A 63 -4.04 7.34 -1.23
CA LEU A 63 -2.99 8.09 -0.54
C LEU A 63 -3.69 9.13 0.33
N ASP A 64 -3.90 8.81 1.61
CA ASP A 64 -4.63 9.70 2.52
C ASP A 64 -4.27 9.45 3.99
N TYR A 65 -4.71 10.36 4.87
CA TYR A 65 -4.66 10.17 6.31
C TYR A 65 -5.73 9.17 6.76
N LYS A 66 -5.34 8.25 7.64
CA LYS A 66 -6.27 7.34 8.30
C LYS A 66 -5.82 7.06 9.73
N THR A 67 -6.77 6.68 10.58
CA THR A 67 -6.47 6.29 11.95
C THR A 67 -5.89 4.88 11.99
N ILE A 68 -4.63 4.74 12.41
CA ILE A 68 -3.93 3.48 12.63
C ILE A 68 -3.42 3.48 14.08
N ASN A 69 -3.75 2.45 14.85
CA ASN A 69 -3.32 2.33 16.26
C ASN A 69 -3.65 3.55 17.14
N GLY A 70 -4.79 4.19 16.87
CA GLY A 70 -5.24 5.38 17.60
C GLY A 70 -4.52 6.68 17.24
N LYS A 71 -3.66 6.66 16.21
CA LYS A 71 -2.97 7.84 15.68
C LYS A 71 -3.39 8.10 14.25
N GLU A 72 -3.38 9.37 13.85
CA GLU A 72 -3.58 9.76 12.46
C GLU A 72 -2.27 9.56 11.70
N GLU A 73 -2.28 8.64 10.74
CA GLU A 73 -1.11 8.28 9.94
C GLU A 73 -1.39 8.58 8.46
N PHE A 74 -0.41 9.15 7.76
CA PHE A 74 -0.50 9.31 6.31
C PHE A 74 -0.06 8.01 5.63
N ALA A 75 -1.02 7.31 5.03
CA ALA A 75 -0.82 5.95 4.55
C ALA A 75 -1.09 5.82 3.05
N THR A 76 -0.28 4.98 2.40
CA THR A 76 -0.63 4.39 1.11
C THR A 76 -1.39 3.11 1.38
N THR A 77 -2.64 3.04 0.90
CA THR A 77 -3.51 1.88 1.08
C THR A 77 -3.76 1.21 -0.27
N TYR A 78 -3.38 -0.05 -0.43
CA TYR A 78 -3.79 -0.88 -1.55
C TYR A 78 -4.94 -1.79 -1.13
N LYS A 79 -6.03 -1.80 -1.90
CA LYS A 79 -7.15 -2.71 -1.72
C LYS A 79 -7.26 -3.64 -2.92
N THR A 80 -7.57 -4.89 -2.60
CA THR A 80 -8.01 -5.92 -3.54
C THR A 80 -9.26 -6.58 -2.96
N PRO A 81 -9.96 -7.47 -3.69
CA PRO A 81 -11.08 -8.20 -3.14
C PRO A 81 -10.72 -9.06 -1.92
N GLN A 82 -9.48 -9.53 -1.81
CA GLN A 82 -9.05 -10.44 -0.74
C GLN A 82 -8.26 -9.76 0.37
N TYR A 83 -7.54 -8.66 0.08
CA TYR A 83 -6.60 -8.05 1.02
C TYR A 83 -6.70 -6.52 1.03
N VAL A 84 -6.34 -5.94 2.17
CA VAL A 84 -6.01 -4.53 2.34
C VAL A 84 -4.59 -4.44 2.87
N VAL A 85 -3.78 -3.59 2.25
CA VAL A 85 -2.40 -3.32 2.64
C VAL A 85 -2.29 -1.84 2.94
N ASP A 86 -1.97 -1.50 4.20
CA ASP A 86 -1.68 -0.15 4.65
C ASP A 86 -0.18 0.00 4.84
N MET A 87 0.43 1.02 4.25
CA MET A 87 1.83 1.38 4.48
C MET A 87 1.93 2.83 4.90
N TRP A 88 2.64 3.11 5.99
CA TRP A 88 2.88 4.47 6.45
C TRP A 88 4.33 4.64 6.90
N TYR A 89 4.78 5.89 6.96
CA TYR A 89 6.16 6.21 7.29
C TYR A 89 6.40 6.22 8.80
N GLU A 90 7.62 5.89 9.20
CA GLU A 90 8.06 6.21 10.55
C GLU A 90 8.20 7.73 10.69
N VAL A 91 7.96 8.23 11.90
CA VAL A 91 8.09 9.64 12.23
C VAL A 91 9.23 9.80 13.23
N ASP A 92 10.13 10.74 12.95
CA ASP A 92 11.20 11.11 13.88
C ASP A 92 10.60 11.73 15.15
N GLU A 93 10.88 11.13 16.31
CA GLU A 93 10.26 11.51 17.59
C GLU A 93 10.60 12.94 18.05
N VAL A 94 11.67 13.53 17.53
CA VAL A 94 12.14 14.87 17.94
C VAL A 94 11.59 15.94 17.02
N THR A 95 11.54 15.68 15.72
CA THR A 95 11.17 16.67 14.69
C THR A 95 9.75 16.49 14.15
N GLU A 96 9.09 15.39 14.49
CA GLU A 96 7.78 14.97 13.97
C GLU A 96 7.74 14.86 12.44
N LYS A 97 8.91 14.74 11.80
CA LYS A 97 9.02 14.60 10.34
C LYS A 97 9.00 13.14 9.94
N ARG A 98 8.36 12.86 8.80
CA ARG A 98 8.36 11.54 8.17
C ARG A 98 9.77 11.15 7.71
N ILE A 99 10.15 9.92 8.01
CA ILE A 99 11.38 9.31 7.53
C ILE A 99 11.01 8.50 6.27
N TYR A 100 11.36 9.02 5.09
CA TYR A 100 10.90 8.46 3.82
C TYR A 100 11.58 7.14 3.41
N ASP A 101 12.59 6.69 4.15
CA ASP A 101 13.31 5.45 3.89
C ASP A 101 12.82 4.27 4.75
N ARG A 102 11.88 4.47 5.66
CA ARG A 102 11.37 3.40 6.51
C ARG A 102 9.98 3.68 7.06
N GLY A 103 9.33 2.62 7.48
CA GLY A 103 8.04 2.74 8.12
C GLY A 103 7.42 1.41 8.44
N PHE A 104 6.11 1.44 8.54
CA PHE A 104 5.30 0.33 9.01
C PHE A 104 4.36 -0.13 7.90
N ILE A 105 3.98 -1.40 7.99
CA ILE A 105 3.03 -2.04 7.10
C ILE A 105 2.05 -2.88 7.91
N ARG A 106 0.79 -2.86 7.50
CA ARG A 106 -0.27 -3.75 7.98
C ARG A 106 -0.95 -4.39 6.78
N ILE A 107 -1.15 -5.69 6.85
CA ILE A 107 -1.89 -6.45 5.84
C ILE A 107 -3.03 -7.17 6.54
N SER A 108 -4.26 -6.91 6.10
CA SER A 108 -5.46 -7.59 6.58
C SER A 108 -6.17 -8.29 5.43
N SER A 109 -6.65 -9.52 5.68
CA SER A 109 -7.60 -10.17 4.76
C SER A 109 -8.99 -9.60 5.00
N LYS A 110 -9.76 -9.42 3.92
CA LYS A 110 -11.19 -9.09 4.01
C LYS A 110 -12.04 -10.30 4.45
#